data_AF-A0A220MKE8-F1
#
_entry.id   AF-A0A220MKE8-F1
#
_cell.length_a   1.000
_cell.length_b   1.000
_cell.length_c   1.000
_cell.angle_alpha   90.00
_cell.angle_beta   90.00
_cell.angle_gamma   90.00
#
_symmetry.space_group_name_H-M   'P 1'
#
loop_
_entity.id
_entity.type
_entity.pdbx_description
1 polymer ?
#
loop_
_entity_poly.entity_id
_entity_poly.type
_entity_poly.pdbx_seq_one_letter_code
_entity_poly.pdbx_strand_id
1 'polypeptide(L)'
;MFLTKRFWKQFFSFALMFSVLFSGQSIGHAEEQYTENVVPVMTSDTSPSGKASASRVFNNNFAYNAFDRDKGTFWFSDKIESWLEYEFETPKRIEKYAILPKWENLAPKIFTFGMEQSGLY
;
A
#
# COMPACT_ATOMS: atom_id res chain seq x y z
N MET A 1 47.00 11.96 48.64
CA MET A 1 45.76 12.02 47.86
C MET A 1 46.00 12.80 46.56
N PHE A 2 46.63 12.19 45.54
CA PHE A 2 46.95 12.85 44.26
C PHE A 2 46.71 11.97 43.02
N LEU A 3 46.10 10.79 43.18
CA LEU A 3 45.95 9.80 42.10
C LEU A 3 44.64 9.89 41.29
N THR A 4 43.76 10.87 41.53
CA THR A 4 42.43 10.92 40.87
C THR A 4 42.33 11.92 39.72
N LYS A 5 43.22 12.93 39.64
CA LYS A 5 43.13 13.98 38.60
C LYS A 5 43.68 13.57 37.22
N ARG A 6 44.57 12.57 37.16
CA ARG A 6 45.25 12.18 35.90
C ARG A 6 44.41 11.26 35.02
N PHE A 7 43.52 10.45 35.61
CA PHE A 7 42.66 9.52 34.88
C PHE A 7 41.43 10.18 34.26
N TRP A 8 40.88 11.25 34.86
CA TRP A 8 39.68 11.93 34.34
C TRP A 8 39.91 12.49 32.92
N LYS A 9 41.09 13.07 32.66
CA LYS A 9 41.41 13.59 31.32
C LYS A 9 41.38 12.51 30.22
N GLN A 10 41.74 11.27 30.56
CA GLN A 10 41.72 10.14 29.62
C GLN A 10 40.29 9.64 29.38
N PHE A 11 39.43 9.62 30.41
CA PHE A 11 38.00 9.31 30.26
C PHE A 11 37.27 10.34 29.38
N PHE A 12 37.59 11.63 29.53
CA PHE A 12 36.96 12.67 28.72
C PHE A 12 37.39 12.59 27.25
N SER A 13 38.66 12.26 27.00
CA SER A 13 39.17 12.02 25.64
C SER A 13 38.56 10.79 24.99
N PHE A 14 38.29 9.73 25.76
CA PHE A 14 37.66 8.51 25.24
C PHE A 14 36.19 8.74 24.90
N ALA A 15 35.46 9.48 25.74
CA ALA A 15 34.08 9.89 25.46
C ALA A 15 33.97 10.77 24.20
N LEU A 16 34.92 11.69 24.00
CA LEU A 16 34.98 12.53 22.80
C LEU A 16 35.33 11.72 21.53
N MET A 17 36.16 10.68 21.67
CA MET A 17 36.52 9.83 20.52
C MET A 17 35.35 8.89 20.14
N PHE A 18 34.58 8.41 21.11
CA PHE A 18 33.37 7.64 20.87
C PHE A 18 32.23 8.44 20.22
N SER A 19 32.08 9.74 20.56
CA SER A 19 31.06 10.59 19.93
C SER A 19 31.35 10.84 18.45
N VAL A 20 32.62 10.99 18.06
CA VAL A 20 33.03 11.13 16.66
C VAL A 20 32.75 9.84 15.87
N LEU A 21 33.00 8.67 16.46
CA LEU A 21 32.76 7.37 15.82
C LEU A 21 31.26 7.10 15.56
N PHE A 22 30.36 7.59 16.41
CA PHE A 22 28.91 7.39 16.26
C PHE A 22 28.19 8.52 15.51
N SER A 23 28.80 9.70 15.37
CA SER A 23 28.19 10.85 14.68
C SER A 23 28.00 10.68 13.16
N GLY A 24 28.60 9.65 12.56
CA GLY A 24 28.60 9.44 11.10
C GLY A 24 27.87 8.18 10.62
N GLN A 25 27.31 7.36 11.50
CA GLN A 25 26.57 6.16 11.09
C GLN A 25 25.08 6.51 11.01
N SER A 26 24.65 7.05 9.86
CA SER A 26 23.25 6.92 9.50
C SER A 26 22.97 5.42 9.35
N ILE A 27 22.30 4.83 10.34
CA ILE A 27 21.67 3.52 10.16
C ILE A 27 20.55 3.78 9.14
N GLY A 28 20.91 3.68 7.86
CA GLY A 28 19.94 3.63 6.77
C GLY A 28 19.17 2.34 6.94
N HIS A 29 18.12 2.38 7.77
CA HIS A 29 17.08 1.41 7.66
C HIS A 29 16.50 1.56 6.26
N ALA A 30 16.67 0.54 5.42
CA ALA A 30 15.76 0.35 4.30
C ALA A 30 14.38 0.13 4.94
N GLU A 31 13.64 1.21 5.12
CA GLU A 31 12.23 1.14 5.49
C GLU A 31 11.55 0.39 4.34
N GLU A 32 11.03 -0.80 4.60
CA GLU A 32 10.03 -1.39 3.71
C GLU A 32 8.82 -0.46 3.74
N GLN A 33 8.82 0.56 2.87
CA GLN A 33 7.64 1.38 2.65
C GLN A 33 6.60 0.52 1.94
N TYR A 34 5.79 -0.18 2.72
CA TYR A 34 4.48 -0.59 2.23
C TYR A 34 3.66 0.69 2.05
N THR A 35 3.42 1.06 0.80
CA THR A 35 2.42 2.07 0.51
C THR A 35 1.06 1.51 0.92
N GLU A 36 0.29 2.30 1.68
CA GLU A 36 -1.09 1.96 1.98
C GLU A 36 -1.86 1.74 0.66
N ASN A 37 -2.90 0.89 0.71
CA ASN A 37 -3.69 0.65 -0.49
C ASN A 37 -4.34 1.96 -0.94
N VAL A 38 -4.01 2.40 -2.15
CA VAL A 38 -4.47 3.67 -2.71
C VAL A 38 -5.99 3.70 -2.96
N VAL A 39 -6.64 2.53 -3.02
CA VAL A 39 -8.10 2.41 -3.04
C VAL A 39 -8.61 2.42 -1.60
N PRO A 40 -9.45 3.41 -1.21
CA PRO A 40 -10.03 3.49 0.13
C PRO A 40 -10.96 2.30 0.40
N VAL A 41 -11.33 2.12 1.66
CA VAL A 41 -12.35 1.14 2.06
C VAL A 41 -13.71 1.64 1.56
N MET A 42 -14.22 1.02 0.49
CA MET A 42 -15.47 1.45 -0.14
C MET A 42 -16.70 1.04 0.67
N THR A 43 -17.75 1.87 0.64
CA THR A 43 -19.06 1.60 1.25
C THR A 43 -20.22 1.67 0.24
N SER A 44 -19.96 2.24 -0.93
CA SER A 44 -20.81 2.21 -2.11
C SER A 44 -19.94 2.37 -3.35
N ASP A 45 -20.53 2.32 -4.56
CA ASP A 45 -19.78 2.49 -5.81
C ASP A 45 -19.08 3.85 -5.94
N THR A 46 -19.42 4.87 -5.13
CA THR A 46 -18.80 6.21 -5.18
C THR A 46 -18.40 6.77 -3.83
N SER A 47 -18.38 5.98 -2.76
CA SER A 47 -18.04 6.44 -1.40
C SER A 47 -17.00 5.52 -0.76
N PRO A 48 -15.99 6.06 -0.07
CA PRO A 48 -15.84 7.46 0.38
C PRO A 48 -15.20 8.43 -0.62
N SER A 49 -14.54 7.93 -1.66
CA SER A 49 -14.01 8.74 -2.77
C SER A 49 -13.82 7.85 -3.99
N GLY A 50 -13.60 8.45 -5.16
CA GLY A 50 -13.44 7.72 -6.43
C GLY A 50 -14.69 6.97 -6.85
N LYS A 51 -14.53 6.02 -7.79
CA LYS A 51 -15.66 5.27 -8.33
C LYS A 51 -15.29 3.83 -8.68
N ALA A 52 -15.98 2.87 -8.06
CA ALA A 52 -15.96 1.47 -8.48
C ALA A 52 -16.99 1.26 -9.60
N SER A 53 -16.60 0.59 -10.68
CA SER A 53 -17.49 0.26 -11.79
C SER A 53 -17.19 -1.14 -12.31
N ALA A 54 -18.19 -1.80 -12.86
CA ALA A 54 -18.02 -3.11 -13.48
C ALA A 54 -18.86 -3.22 -14.75
N SER A 55 -18.47 -4.12 -15.65
CA SER A 55 -19.24 -4.41 -16.86
C SER A 55 -20.65 -4.92 -16.56
N ARG A 56 -20.79 -5.60 -15.41
CA ARG A 56 -22.05 -6.15 -14.91
C ARG A 56 -21.95 -6.40 -13.41
N VAL A 57 -23.10 -6.31 -12.75
CA VAL A 57 -23.29 -6.73 -11.36
C VAL A 57 -24.27 -7.90 -11.38
N PHE A 58 -23.91 -9.01 -10.75
CA PHE A 58 -24.78 -10.17 -10.57
C PHE A 58 -25.35 -10.19 -9.15
N ASN A 59 -26.67 -10.17 -9.01
CA ASN A 59 -27.36 -10.07 -7.72
C ASN A 59 -26.87 -8.86 -6.90
N ASN A 60 -26.54 -9.05 -5.62
CA ASN A 60 -26.06 -8.02 -4.71
C ASN A 60 -24.51 -7.97 -4.63
N ASN A 61 -23.81 -8.50 -5.64
CA ASN A 61 -22.36 -8.49 -5.73
C ASN A 61 -21.87 -7.26 -6.49
N PHE A 62 -22.09 -6.09 -5.91
CA PHE A 62 -21.77 -4.78 -6.49
C PHE A 62 -20.27 -4.61 -6.75
N ALA A 63 -19.90 -3.61 -7.57
CA ALA A 63 -18.49 -3.37 -7.90
C ALA A 63 -17.70 -2.98 -6.65
N TYR A 64 -18.26 -2.12 -5.79
CA TYR A 64 -17.60 -1.70 -4.55
C TYR A 64 -17.28 -2.85 -3.57
N ASN A 65 -18.01 -3.97 -3.64
CA ASN A 65 -17.75 -5.14 -2.80
C ASN A 65 -16.37 -5.77 -3.04
N ALA A 66 -15.69 -5.47 -4.15
CA ALA A 66 -14.31 -5.88 -4.37
C ALA A 66 -13.28 -5.01 -3.61
N PHE A 67 -13.72 -3.84 -3.12
CA PHE A 67 -12.88 -2.78 -2.58
C PHE A 67 -13.26 -2.38 -1.13
N ASP A 68 -14.29 -3.00 -0.54
CA ASP A 68 -14.82 -2.72 0.81
C ASP A 68 -14.03 -3.37 1.95
N ARG A 69 -13.01 -4.18 1.63
CA ARG A 69 -12.16 -4.95 2.56
C ARG A 69 -12.90 -5.99 3.41
N ASP A 70 -14.15 -6.29 3.09
CA ASP A 70 -14.87 -7.40 3.71
C ASP A 70 -14.62 -8.69 2.92
N LYS A 71 -14.19 -9.75 3.61
CA LYS A 71 -13.96 -11.08 3.00
C LYS A 71 -15.26 -11.85 2.74
N GLY A 72 -16.36 -11.38 3.31
CA GLY A 72 -17.71 -11.89 3.15
C GLY A 72 -18.30 -11.52 1.80
N THR A 73 -18.12 -10.28 1.38
CA THR A 73 -18.59 -9.68 0.14
C THR A 73 -17.56 -9.85 -0.99
N PHE A 74 -18.03 -9.71 -2.23
CA PHE A 74 -17.21 -9.79 -3.44
C PHE A 74 -18.00 -9.21 -4.62
N TRP A 75 -17.29 -8.83 -5.67
CA TRP A 75 -17.88 -8.61 -6.99
C TRP A 75 -17.95 -9.93 -7.78
N PHE A 76 -18.99 -10.11 -8.58
CA PHE A 76 -19.14 -11.27 -9.46
C PHE A 76 -19.90 -10.91 -10.73
N SER A 77 -19.46 -11.49 -11.86
CA SER A 77 -20.15 -11.46 -13.14
C SER A 77 -20.47 -12.88 -13.60
N ASP A 78 -21.69 -13.11 -14.04
CA ASP A 78 -22.17 -14.34 -14.70
C ASP A 78 -21.83 -14.37 -16.20
N LYS A 79 -21.06 -13.38 -16.70
CA LYS A 79 -20.65 -13.26 -18.11
C LYS A 79 -19.13 -13.15 -18.26
N ILE A 80 -18.64 -13.78 -19.34
CA ILE A 80 -17.27 -13.69 -19.83
C ILE A 80 -17.33 -13.15 -21.27
N GLU A 81 -16.54 -12.16 -21.66
CA GLU A 81 -15.57 -11.40 -20.86
C GLU A 81 -16.25 -10.36 -19.95
N SER A 82 -15.62 -10.04 -18.81
CA SER A 82 -16.09 -9.01 -17.89
C SER A 82 -14.94 -8.19 -17.33
N TRP A 83 -15.24 -6.97 -16.91
CA TRP A 83 -14.26 -6.04 -16.35
C TRP A 83 -14.77 -5.45 -15.03
N LEU A 84 -13.81 -5.09 -14.18
CA LEU A 84 -13.99 -4.39 -12.92
C LEU A 84 -12.91 -3.30 -12.86
N GLU A 85 -13.31 -2.09 -12.49
CA GLU A 85 -12.48 -0.90 -12.52
C GLU A 85 -12.65 -0.09 -11.24
N TYR A 86 -11.59 0.63 -10.88
CA TYR A 86 -11.64 1.71 -9.92
C TYR A 86 -11.07 3.00 -10.54
N GLU A 87 -11.88 4.05 -10.60
CA GLU A 87 -11.52 5.37 -11.08
C GLU A 87 -11.09 6.26 -9.89
N PHE A 88 -9.87 6.80 -9.95
CA PHE A 88 -9.35 7.71 -8.94
C PHE A 88 -9.71 9.17 -9.28
N GLU A 89 -10.09 9.96 -8.29
CA GLU A 89 -10.38 11.41 -8.47
C GLU A 89 -9.16 12.22 -8.92
N THR A 90 -7.97 11.72 -8.62
CA THR A 90 -6.69 12.31 -9.02
C THR A 90 -5.77 11.21 -9.54
N PRO A 91 -4.91 11.47 -10.53
CA PRO A 91 -3.94 10.50 -11.00
C PRO A 91 -3.11 9.90 -9.86
N LYS A 92 -3.01 8.56 -9.83
CA LYS A 92 -2.21 7.82 -8.84
C LYS A 92 -1.13 6.98 -9.54
N ARG A 93 0.02 6.83 -8.87
CA ARG A 93 1.03 5.82 -9.25
C ARG A 93 0.64 4.49 -8.63
N ILE A 94 0.50 3.45 -9.45
CA ILE A 94 0.22 2.08 -9.00
C ILE A 94 1.50 1.25 -9.14
N GLU A 95 2.03 0.77 -8.03
CA GLU A 95 3.27 -0.03 -8.01
C GLU A 95 2.98 -1.53 -7.89
N LYS A 96 1.85 -1.87 -7.28
CA LYS A 96 1.43 -3.24 -7.02
C LYS A 96 -0.09 -3.34 -7.01
N TYR A 97 -0.59 -4.50 -7.42
CA TYR A 97 -1.98 -4.91 -7.21
C TYR A 97 -2.02 -6.30 -6.57
N ALA A 98 -3.13 -6.63 -5.93
CA ALA A 98 -3.40 -7.96 -5.39
C ALA A 98 -4.89 -8.27 -5.57
N ILE A 99 -5.20 -9.53 -5.87
CA ILE A 99 -6.58 -10.01 -6.06
C ILE A 99 -6.80 -11.12 -5.04
N LEU A 100 -7.89 -11.02 -4.28
CA LEU A 100 -8.35 -12.07 -3.38
C LEU A 100 -9.63 -12.70 -3.97
N PRO A 101 -9.57 -13.92 -4.50
CA PRO A 101 -10.76 -14.59 -5.00
C PRO A 101 -11.66 -15.05 -3.84
N LYS A 102 -12.99 -15.00 -4.02
CA LYS A 102 -13.92 -15.58 -3.05
C LYS A 102 -13.77 -17.10 -2.93
N TRP A 103 -13.58 -17.75 -4.08
CA TRP A 103 -13.35 -19.18 -4.19
C TRP A 103 -12.18 -19.43 -5.13
N GLU A 104 -11.28 -20.33 -4.72
CA GLU A 104 -10.04 -20.64 -5.46
C GLU A 104 -10.30 -21.12 -6.90
N ASN A 105 -11.39 -21.88 -7.13
CA ASN A 105 -11.75 -22.37 -8.45
C ASN A 105 -12.29 -21.28 -9.40
N LEU A 106 -12.64 -20.11 -8.86
CA LEU A 106 -13.11 -18.95 -9.61
C LEU A 106 -12.09 -17.81 -9.65
N ALA A 107 -10.86 -18.04 -9.17
CA ALA A 107 -9.78 -17.08 -9.29
C ALA A 107 -9.50 -16.78 -10.78
N PRO A 108 -9.34 -15.50 -11.16
CA PRO A 108 -9.02 -15.15 -12.53
C PRO A 108 -7.64 -15.72 -12.89
N LYS A 109 -7.63 -16.71 -13.79
CA LYS A 109 -6.38 -17.36 -14.24
C LYS A 109 -5.69 -16.59 -15.35
N ILE A 110 -6.47 -15.88 -16.15
CA ILE A 110 -6.02 -15.05 -17.28
C ILE A 110 -6.80 -13.75 -17.18
N PHE A 111 -6.10 -12.65 -16.99
CA PHE A 111 -6.68 -11.30 -17.01
C PHE A 111 -5.64 -10.31 -17.49
N THR A 112 -6.12 -9.20 -18.05
CA THR A 112 -5.29 -8.05 -18.42
C THR A 112 -5.46 -6.98 -17.36
N PHE A 113 -4.36 -6.48 -16.82
CA PHE A 113 -4.35 -5.29 -15.99
C PHE A 113 -4.07 -4.06 -16.86
N GLY A 114 -5.00 -3.10 -16.86
CA GLY A 114 -4.89 -1.84 -17.61
C GLY A 114 -4.96 -0.64 -16.67
N MET A 115 -4.27 0.43 -17.04
CA MET A 115 -4.41 1.75 -16.43
C MET A 115 -4.70 2.74 -17.54
N GLU A 116 -5.75 3.54 -17.36
CA GLU A 116 -6.11 4.61 -18.28
C GLU A 116 -6.01 5.95 -17.54
N GLN A 117 -5.48 6.96 -18.23
CA GLN A 117 -5.55 8.35 -17.79
C GLN A 117 -6.42 9.10 -18.78
N SER A 118 -7.64 9.45 -18.38
CA SER A 118 -8.51 10.31 -19.16
C SER A 118 -7.96 11.74 -19.14
N GLY A 119 -7.22 12.10 -20.18
CA GLY A 119 -6.67 13.45 -20.37
C GLY A 119 -7.54 14.28 -21.30
N LEU A 120 -8.02 15.43 -20.83
CA LEU A 120 -8.24 16.58 -21.72
C LEU A 120 -6.88 17.25 -21.91
N TYR A 121 -6.41 17.29 -23.15
CA TYR A 121 -5.35 18.20 -23.59
C TYR A 121 -5.85 19.65 -23.55
#